data_AF-A0A932UTQ8-F1
#
_entry.id   AF-A0A932UTQ8-F1
#
_cell.length_a   1.000
_cell.length_b   1.000
_cell.length_c   1.000
_cell.angle_alpha   90.00
_cell.angle_beta   90.00
_cell.angle_gamma   90.00
#
_symmetry.space_group_name_H-M   'P 1'
#
loop_
_entity.id
_entity.type
_entity.pdbx_description
1 polymer ?
#
loop_
_entity_poly.entity_id
_entity_poly.type
_entity_poly.pdbx_seq_one_letter_code
_entity_poly.pdbx_strand_id
1 'polypeptide(L)'
;MKTQKTLISIIVVLLLIGFVTIAVLQSRRPSSPVPLADENAPPGVTTVTMMIDLMETQLGGFGGWIPNDIFLSPSFYLDNLPSFQLGVLQVLRHDSRVLRDNLTRQRTSDAVHKDTDLAYSAFANDPHKWAFPSAESAFGRGVAALKRFRKQLGTKDASFYPRADNLVQLLEPLVSELGAVTTVLLSARNPEKVGWMDVDDNFYFAQGVGYALLGTMQAVRQDFREVVTDK
;
A
#
# COMPACT_ATOMS: atom_id res chain seq x y z
N MET A 1 40.69 30.92 15.87
CA MET A 1 40.76 29.51 15.41
C MET A 1 40.05 28.51 16.33
N LYS A 2 40.28 28.49 17.66
CA LYS A 2 39.67 27.50 18.58
C LYS A 2 38.15 27.61 18.67
N THR A 3 37.61 28.82 18.84
CA THR A 3 36.16 29.11 18.92
C THR A 3 35.41 28.75 17.63
N GLN A 4 36.02 28.96 16.46
CA GLN A 4 35.43 28.62 15.16
C GLN A 4 35.33 27.10 14.98
N LYS A 5 36.34 26.33 15.42
CA LYS A 5 36.28 24.86 15.42
C LYS A 5 35.20 24.35 16.36
N THR A 6 35.07 24.91 17.56
CA THR A 6 33.99 24.55 18.50
C THR A 6 32.60 24.85 17.94
N LEU A 7 32.41 26.00 17.28
CA LEU A 7 31.13 26.36 16.66
C LEU A 7 30.75 25.40 15.53
N ILE A 8 31.70 25.06 14.65
CA ILE A 8 31.48 24.07 13.58
C ILE A 8 31.13 22.71 14.17
N SER A 9 31.85 22.25 15.21
CA SER A 9 31.52 20.99 15.89
C SER A 9 30.09 20.99 16.47
N ILE A 10 29.66 22.08 17.09
CA ILE A 10 28.29 22.20 17.64
C ILE A 10 27.25 22.13 16.51
N ILE A 11 27.48 22.83 15.39
CA ILE A 11 26.56 22.80 14.23
C ILE A 11 26.46 21.38 13.67
N VAL A 12 27.59 20.69 13.50
CA VAL A 12 27.60 19.30 12.99
C VAL A 12 26.84 18.37 13.93
N VAL A 13 27.03 18.50 15.25
CA VAL A 13 26.30 17.69 16.23
C VAL A 13 24.79 17.98 16.18
N LEU A 14 24.38 19.25 16.06
CA LEU A 14 22.97 19.60 15.93
C LEU A 14 22.35 19.06 14.63
N LEU A 15 23.08 19.11 13.51
CA LEU A 15 22.64 18.52 12.25
C LEU A 15 22.50 17.00 12.35
N LEU A 16 23.44 16.31 13.01
CA LEU A 16 23.36 14.87 13.26
C LEU A 16 22.16 14.50 14.15
N ILE A 17 21.90 15.27 15.22
CA ILE A 17 20.73 15.05 16.08
C ILE A 17 19.43 15.26 15.29
N GLY A 18 19.36 16.32 14.48
CA GLY A 18 18.23 16.56 13.58
C GLY A 18 18.02 15.42 12.60
N PHE A 19 19.09 14.94 11.96
CA PHE A 19 19.08 13.82 11.03
C PHE A 19 18.55 12.54 11.69
N VAL A 20 19.07 12.18 12.87
CA VAL A 20 18.63 11.01 13.63
C VAL A 20 17.17 11.15 14.07
N THR A 21 16.75 12.35 14.47
CA THR A 21 15.36 12.59 14.89
C THR A 21 14.39 12.39 13.73
N ILE A 22 14.72 12.91 12.54
CA ILE A 22 13.93 12.71 11.32
C ILE A 22 13.87 11.23 10.97
N ALA A 23 15.03 10.55 10.96
CA ALA A 23 15.13 9.11 10.73
C ALA A 23 14.21 8.29 11.66
N VAL A 24 14.20 8.59 12.96
CA VAL A 24 13.36 7.89 13.95
C VAL A 24 11.87 8.17 13.72
N LEU A 25 11.50 9.40 13.37
CA LEU A 25 10.10 9.75 13.08
C LEU A 25 9.60 9.06 11.82
N GLN A 26 10.43 9.00 10.78
CA GLN A 26 10.12 8.32 9.53
C GLN A 26 10.05 6.80 9.72
N SER A 27 10.86 6.21 10.58
CA SER A 27 10.84 4.75 10.84
C SER A 27 9.58 4.26 11.57
N ARG A 28 8.67 5.15 11.99
CA ARG A 28 7.44 4.77 12.71
C ARG A 28 6.44 4.14 11.75
N ARG A 29 6.06 2.90 12.05
CA ARG A 29 5.06 2.17 11.28
C ARG A 29 3.65 2.59 11.68
N PRO A 30 2.69 2.55 10.73
CA PRO A 30 1.30 2.80 11.06
C PRO A 30 0.74 1.70 11.97
N SER A 31 -0.29 2.05 12.75
CA SER A 31 -1.09 1.06 13.45
C SER A 31 -1.77 0.12 12.47
N SER A 32 -2.06 -1.10 12.91
CA SER A 32 -2.80 -2.10 12.11
C SER A 32 -4.04 -1.48 11.47
N PRO A 33 -4.32 -1.81 10.20
CA PRO A 33 -5.50 -1.27 9.53
C PRO A 33 -6.74 -1.86 10.20
N VAL A 34 -7.73 -1.02 10.46
CA VAL A 34 -9.03 -1.43 10.99
C VAL A 34 -10.09 -0.84 10.07
N PRO A 35 -10.93 -1.66 9.42
CA PRO A 35 -11.95 -1.14 8.53
C PRO A 35 -12.99 -0.35 9.32
N LEU A 36 -13.31 0.83 8.81
CA LEU A 36 -14.52 1.55 9.21
C LEU A 36 -15.71 0.85 8.55
N ALA A 37 -16.25 -0.15 9.24
CA ALA A 37 -17.40 -0.90 8.78
C ALA A 37 -18.69 -0.16 9.18
N ASP A 38 -19.51 0.17 8.18
CA ASP A 38 -20.91 0.54 8.37
C ASP A 38 -21.74 -0.63 7.84
N GLU A 39 -22.52 -1.28 8.73
CA GLU A 39 -23.33 -2.45 8.36
C GLU A 39 -24.42 -2.14 7.34
N ASN A 40 -24.83 -0.87 7.23
CA ASN A 40 -25.85 -0.43 6.28
C ASN A 40 -25.26 0.12 4.97
N ALA A 41 -23.93 0.14 4.84
CA ALA A 41 -23.30 0.63 3.63
C ALA A 41 -23.55 -0.31 2.44
N PRO A 42 -23.71 0.22 1.21
CA PRO A 42 -23.73 -0.59 0.01
C PRO A 42 -22.50 -1.51 -0.08
N PRO A 43 -22.63 -2.71 -0.68
CA PRO A 43 -21.50 -3.59 -0.87
C PRO A 43 -20.33 -2.91 -1.58
N GLY A 44 -19.12 -3.22 -1.15
CA GLY A 44 -17.87 -2.70 -1.70
C GLY A 44 -17.39 -1.41 -1.05
N VAL A 45 -18.23 -0.71 -0.28
CA VAL A 45 -17.83 0.54 0.38
C VAL A 45 -16.72 0.29 1.39
N THR A 46 -16.79 -0.80 2.17
CA THR A 46 -15.76 -1.11 3.16
C THR A 46 -14.44 -1.51 2.50
N THR A 47 -14.48 -2.34 1.45
CA THR A 47 -13.29 -2.77 0.68
C THR A 47 -12.61 -1.59 0.01
N VAL A 48 -13.36 -0.75 -0.70
CA VAL A 48 -12.80 0.43 -1.37
C VAL A 48 -12.28 1.44 -0.36
N THR A 49 -12.96 1.62 0.79
CA THR A 49 -12.46 2.48 1.88
C THR A 49 -11.15 1.95 2.43
N MET A 50 -11.02 0.65 2.66
CA MET A 50 -9.77 0.07 3.10
C MET A 50 -8.63 0.29 2.10
N MET A 51 -8.89 0.13 0.80
CA MET A 51 -7.88 0.41 -0.23
C MET A 51 -7.42 1.88 -0.22
N ILE A 52 -8.36 2.81 0.00
CA ILE A 52 -8.08 4.24 0.18
C ILE A 52 -7.21 4.43 1.42
N ASP A 53 -7.64 3.92 2.56
CA ASP A 53 -6.99 4.13 3.86
C ASP A 53 -5.57 3.55 3.89
N LEU A 54 -5.35 2.37 3.28
CA LEU A 54 -4.04 1.75 3.17
C LEU A 54 -3.04 2.65 2.45
N MET A 55 -3.44 3.22 1.30
CA MET A 55 -2.57 4.12 0.53
C MET A 55 -2.44 5.49 1.19
N GLU A 56 -3.53 6.08 1.69
CA GLU A 56 -3.49 7.38 2.38
C GLU A 56 -2.61 7.33 3.63
N THR A 57 -2.59 6.20 4.34
CA THR A 57 -1.69 6.01 5.48
C THR A 57 -0.23 5.99 5.04
N GLN A 58 0.09 5.42 3.87
CA GLN A 58 1.46 5.45 3.34
C GLN A 58 1.85 6.85 2.86
N LEU A 59 0.96 7.57 2.16
CA LEU A 59 1.22 8.92 1.66
C LEU A 59 1.18 9.99 2.76
N GLY A 60 0.41 9.77 3.83
CA GLY A 60 0.25 10.70 4.94
C GLY A 60 1.28 10.53 6.06
N GLY A 61 2.16 9.53 5.96
CA GLY A 61 3.26 9.34 6.91
C GLY A 61 4.23 10.53 6.95
N PHE A 62 4.98 10.65 8.03
CA PHE A 62 6.04 11.68 8.10
C PHE A 62 7.10 11.36 7.04
N GLY A 63 7.22 12.21 6.00
CA GLY A 63 8.06 11.97 4.82
C GLY A 63 7.30 11.43 3.60
N GLY A 64 6.00 11.15 3.71
CA GLY A 64 5.17 10.74 2.58
C GLY A 64 5.56 9.38 1.97
N TRP A 65 5.60 9.34 0.63
CA TRP A 65 6.08 8.17 -0.09
C TRP A 65 7.61 8.18 -0.16
N ILE A 66 8.27 7.31 0.60
CA ILE A 66 9.73 7.34 0.76
C ILE A 66 10.47 6.65 -0.40
N PRO A 67 9.96 5.59 -1.07
CA PRO A 67 10.69 4.91 -2.13
C PRO A 67 11.16 5.77 -3.31
N ASN A 68 10.60 6.98 -3.49
CA ASN A 68 11.03 7.93 -4.51
C ASN A 68 11.76 9.17 -3.94
N ASP A 69 12.17 9.14 -2.68
CA ASP A 69 12.92 10.22 -2.06
C ASP A 69 14.30 10.42 -2.69
N ILE A 70 14.76 11.68 -2.68
CA ILE A 70 16.09 12.05 -3.17
C ILE A 70 17.18 11.74 -2.14
N PHE A 71 18.42 11.54 -2.61
CA PHE A 71 19.59 11.16 -1.79
C PHE A 71 19.95 12.08 -0.61
N LEU A 72 19.36 13.28 -0.55
CA LEU A 72 19.53 14.22 0.55
C LEU A 72 18.61 13.94 1.75
N SER A 73 17.58 13.11 1.60
CA SER A 73 16.71 12.77 2.73
C SER A 73 17.38 11.73 3.63
N PRO A 74 17.22 11.80 4.97
CA PRO A 74 17.72 10.77 5.88
C PRO A 74 17.16 9.38 5.59
N SER A 75 15.94 9.36 5.06
CA SER A 75 15.17 8.18 4.67
C SER A 75 15.80 7.42 3.52
N PHE A 76 16.55 8.09 2.65
CA PHE A 76 17.25 7.43 1.56
C PHE A 76 18.21 6.33 2.04
N TYR A 77 18.75 6.48 3.26
CA TYR A 77 19.64 5.50 3.89
C TYR A 77 18.90 4.49 4.78
N LEU A 78 17.57 4.59 4.88
CA LEU A 78 16.71 3.71 5.65
C LEU A 78 15.77 2.99 4.69
N ASP A 79 16.13 1.76 4.37
CA ASP A 79 15.49 0.86 3.41
C ASP A 79 14.23 0.15 3.95
N ASN A 80 14.16 -0.02 5.27
CA ASN A 80 13.08 -0.71 5.97
C ASN A 80 11.66 -0.18 5.72
N LEU A 81 11.40 1.11 5.92
CA LEU A 81 10.05 1.66 5.66
C LEU A 81 9.71 1.68 4.15
N PRO A 82 10.63 2.07 3.25
CA PRO A 82 10.42 1.90 1.81
C PRO A 82 10.01 0.48 1.40
N SER A 83 10.73 -0.54 1.88
CA SER A 83 10.41 -1.95 1.62
C SER A 83 9.02 -2.32 2.13
N PHE A 84 8.64 -1.84 3.32
CA PHE A 84 7.27 -1.99 3.84
C PHE A 84 6.21 -1.32 2.94
N GLN A 85 6.43 -0.07 2.51
CA GLN A 85 5.50 0.66 1.63
C GLN A 85 5.32 -0.04 0.28
N LEU A 86 6.39 -0.62 -0.27
CA LEU A 86 6.34 -1.42 -1.50
C LEU A 86 5.49 -2.68 -1.33
N GLY A 87 5.58 -3.36 -0.18
CA GLY A 87 4.72 -4.50 0.14
C GLY A 87 3.24 -4.13 0.19
N VAL A 88 2.90 -2.99 0.80
CA VAL A 88 1.52 -2.47 0.83
C VAL A 88 1.02 -2.16 -0.59
N LEU A 89 1.84 -1.50 -1.41
CA LEU A 89 1.50 -1.17 -2.80
C LEU A 89 1.27 -2.43 -3.65
N GLN A 90 2.05 -3.49 -3.42
CA GLN A 90 1.91 -4.74 -4.16
C GLN A 90 0.52 -5.36 -3.96
N VAL A 91 0.04 -5.40 -2.71
CA VAL A 91 -1.33 -5.87 -2.41
C VAL A 91 -2.38 -4.96 -3.04
N LEU A 92 -2.22 -3.63 -2.94
CA LEU A 92 -3.14 -2.68 -3.56
C LEU A 92 -3.19 -2.78 -5.09
N ARG A 93 -2.09 -3.17 -5.75
CA ARG A 93 -2.07 -3.45 -7.19
C ARG A 93 -2.91 -4.68 -7.54
N HIS A 94 -2.81 -5.74 -6.75
CA HIS A 94 -3.66 -6.92 -6.92
C HIS A 94 -5.14 -6.57 -6.69
N ASP A 95 -5.44 -5.88 -5.59
CA ASP A 95 -6.80 -5.48 -5.23
C ASP A 95 -7.41 -4.55 -6.28
N SER A 96 -6.68 -3.54 -6.74
CA SER A 96 -7.18 -2.61 -7.77
C SER A 96 -7.40 -3.28 -9.13
N ARG A 97 -6.55 -4.24 -9.49
CA ARG A 97 -6.75 -5.05 -10.71
C ARG A 97 -8.04 -5.85 -10.61
N VAL A 98 -8.22 -6.60 -9.52
CA VAL A 98 -9.42 -7.43 -9.34
C VAL A 98 -10.68 -6.58 -9.18
N LEU A 99 -10.58 -5.44 -8.49
CA LEU A 99 -11.66 -4.46 -8.38
C LEU A 99 -12.12 -4.04 -9.79
N ARG A 100 -11.19 -3.61 -10.64
CA ARG A 100 -11.46 -3.16 -12.01
C ARG A 100 -12.02 -4.26 -12.90
N ASP A 101 -11.41 -5.45 -12.87
CA ASP A 101 -11.68 -6.50 -13.84
C ASP A 101 -12.93 -7.32 -13.50
N ASN A 102 -13.23 -7.47 -12.20
CA ASN A 102 -14.20 -8.45 -11.70
C ASN A 102 -15.22 -7.87 -10.71
N LEU A 103 -14.79 -7.13 -9.69
CA LEU A 103 -15.70 -6.76 -8.60
C LEU A 103 -16.71 -5.69 -9.00
N THR A 104 -16.39 -4.85 -9.99
CA THR A 104 -17.31 -3.81 -10.50
C THR A 104 -18.14 -4.24 -11.71
N ARG A 105 -18.00 -5.49 -12.17
CA ARG A 105 -18.59 -5.98 -13.42
C ARG A 105 -19.41 -7.24 -13.16
N GLN A 106 -20.62 -7.31 -13.70
CA GLN A 106 -21.46 -8.50 -13.56
C GLN A 106 -20.98 -9.62 -14.50
N ARG A 107 -20.56 -9.22 -15.70
CA ARG A 107 -19.98 -10.07 -16.74
C ARG A 107 -18.63 -9.51 -17.19
N THR A 108 -17.73 -10.39 -17.63
CA THR A 108 -16.42 -10.01 -18.19
C THR A 108 -16.51 -9.22 -19.51
N SER A 109 -17.70 -9.09 -20.09
CA SER A 109 -17.99 -8.24 -21.26
C SER A 109 -18.43 -6.82 -20.90
N ASP A 110 -18.80 -6.56 -19.64
CA ASP A 110 -19.35 -5.26 -19.23
C ASP A 110 -18.27 -4.17 -19.32
N ALA A 111 -18.65 -2.92 -19.55
CA ALA A 111 -17.67 -1.83 -19.59
C ALA A 111 -16.95 -1.69 -18.23
N VAL A 112 -15.64 -1.44 -18.27
CA VAL A 112 -14.85 -1.17 -17.06
C VAL A 112 -15.25 0.20 -16.49
N HIS A 113 -15.44 0.27 -15.18
CA HIS A 113 -15.73 1.54 -14.52
C HIS A 113 -14.52 2.49 -14.60
N LYS A 114 -14.75 3.72 -15.08
CA LYS A 114 -13.69 4.69 -15.36
C LYS A 114 -12.79 4.99 -14.16
N ASP A 115 -13.38 5.18 -12.98
CA ASP A 115 -12.60 5.52 -11.78
C ASP A 115 -11.77 4.35 -11.25
N THR A 116 -12.21 3.09 -11.44
CA THR A 116 -11.41 1.93 -11.01
C THR A 116 -10.27 1.64 -11.97
N ASP A 117 -10.47 1.89 -13.27
CA ASP A 117 -9.40 1.83 -14.27
C ASP A 117 -8.33 2.90 -14.03
N LEU A 118 -8.74 4.13 -13.67
CA LEU A 118 -7.83 5.20 -13.30
C LEU A 118 -7.03 4.85 -12.04
N ALA A 119 -7.68 4.27 -11.02
CA ALA A 119 -7.01 3.80 -9.81
C ALA A 119 -5.98 2.70 -10.10
N TYR A 120 -6.35 1.69 -10.89
CA TYR A 120 -5.43 0.64 -11.33
C TYR A 120 -4.21 1.22 -12.06
N SER A 121 -4.45 2.08 -13.06
CA SER A 121 -3.38 2.71 -13.84
C SER A 121 -2.47 3.58 -12.97
N ALA A 122 -3.04 4.27 -11.99
CA ALA A 122 -2.30 5.09 -11.03
C ALA A 122 -1.38 4.27 -10.13
N PHE A 123 -1.87 3.15 -9.57
CA PHE A 123 -1.06 2.26 -8.73
C PHE A 123 -0.03 1.45 -9.52
N ALA A 124 -0.24 1.23 -10.81
CA ALA A 124 0.73 0.61 -11.70
C ALA A 124 1.95 1.49 -12.02
N ASN A 125 1.93 2.78 -11.63
CA ASN A 125 3.07 3.67 -11.84
C ASN A 125 4.33 3.19 -11.08
N ASP A 126 5.50 3.53 -11.62
CA ASP A 126 6.79 3.25 -11.00
C ASP A 126 6.88 3.87 -9.59
N PRO A 127 7.14 3.07 -8.54
CA PRO A 127 7.20 3.55 -7.16
C PRO A 127 8.47 4.34 -6.83
N HIS A 128 9.54 4.26 -7.63
CA HIS A 128 10.80 4.96 -7.40
C HIS A 128 10.91 6.27 -8.19
N LYS A 129 9.90 6.58 -9.00
CA LYS A 129 9.90 7.76 -9.86
C LYS A 129 9.71 9.04 -9.05
N TRP A 130 10.76 9.83 -8.94
CA TRP A 130 10.76 11.11 -8.22
C TRP A 130 10.14 12.25 -9.03
N ALA A 131 10.29 12.28 -10.37
CA ALA A 131 9.84 13.38 -11.24
C ALA A 131 8.85 12.96 -12.35
N PHE A 132 7.76 13.74 -12.48
CA PHE A 132 6.72 13.80 -13.53
C PHE A 132 6.29 12.50 -14.27
N PRO A 133 5.09 11.95 -13.94
CA PRO A 133 4.42 12.07 -12.64
C PRO A 133 5.25 11.38 -11.55
N SER A 134 5.40 12.02 -10.38
CA SER A 134 6.00 11.36 -9.22
C SER A 134 5.11 10.21 -8.75
N ALA A 135 5.70 9.19 -8.12
CA ALA A 135 4.99 8.07 -7.52
C ALA A 135 3.86 8.56 -6.58
N GLU A 136 4.19 9.46 -5.65
CA GLU A 136 3.22 10.08 -4.73
C GLU A 136 2.06 10.75 -5.46
N SER A 137 2.35 11.54 -6.51
CA SER A 137 1.28 12.18 -7.30
C SER A 137 0.40 11.17 -8.01
N ALA A 138 0.98 10.08 -8.51
CA ALA A 138 0.26 9.02 -9.19
C ALA A 138 -0.67 8.30 -8.22
N PHE A 139 -0.15 7.86 -7.08
CA PHE A 139 -0.93 7.17 -6.06
C PHE A 139 -2.01 8.07 -5.46
N GLY A 140 -1.73 9.36 -5.25
CA GLY A 140 -2.75 10.35 -4.86
C GLY A 140 -3.88 10.48 -5.87
N ARG A 141 -3.60 10.42 -7.18
CA ARG A 141 -4.65 10.37 -8.22
C ARG A 141 -5.47 9.09 -8.16
N GLY A 142 -4.83 7.95 -7.86
CA GLY A 142 -5.51 6.67 -7.67
C GLY A 142 -6.46 6.69 -6.48
N VAL A 143 -6.00 7.18 -5.33
CA VAL A 143 -6.82 7.42 -4.13
C VAL A 143 -8.01 8.33 -4.44
N ALA A 144 -7.78 9.46 -5.13
CA ALA A 144 -8.85 10.37 -5.50
C ALA A 144 -9.91 9.70 -6.41
N ALA A 145 -9.50 8.78 -7.28
CA ALA A 145 -10.42 8.02 -8.12
C ALA A 145 -11.23 7.01 -7.32
N LEU A 146 -10.59 6.25 -6.41
CA LEU A 146 -11.30 5.36 -5.50
C LEU A 146 -12.30 6.12 -4.61
N LYS A 147 -11.96 7.32 -4.14
CA LYS A 147 -12.90 8.18 -3.39
C LYS A 147 -14.14 8.57 -4.20
N ARG A 148 -13.97 8.87 -5.49
CA ARG A 148 -15.10 9.14 -6.41
C ARG A 148 -15.94 7.89 -6.63
N PHE A 149 -15.30 6.76 -6.91
CA PHE A 149 -15.97 5.47 -7.08
C PHE A 149 -16.79 5.09 -5.84
N ARG A 150 -16.18 5.18 -4.65
CA ARG A 150 -16.88 4.91 -3.38
C ARG A 150 -18.13 5.76 -3.19
N LYS A 151 -18.08 7.04 -3.58
CA LYS A 151 -19.24 7.95 -3.48
C LYS A 151 -20.39 7.54 -4.43
N GLN A 152 -20.08 6.85 -5.52
CA GLN A 152 -21.05 6.37 -6.50
C GLN A 152 -21.61 4.99 -6.13
N LEU A 153 -20.98 4.24 -5.21
CA LEU A 153 -21.49 2.95 -4.75
C LEU A 153 -22.87 3.12 -4.12
N GLY A 154 -23.81 2.28 -4.54
CA GLY A 154 -25.22 2.37 -4.14
C GLY A 154 -26.07 3.30 -5.02
N THR A 155 -25.47 3.98 -6.01
CA THR A 155 -26.21 4.67 -7.07
C THR A 155 -26.31 3.79 -8.32
N LYS A 156 -26.93 4.30 -9.39
CA LYS A 156 -26.99 3.62 -10.69
C LYS A 156 -25.66 3.67 -11.47
N ASP A 157 -24.70 4.48 -11.01
CA ASP A 157 -23.47 4.76 -11.75
C ASP A 157 -22.35 3.77 -11.45
N ALA A 158 -22.36 3.16 -10.25
CA ALA A 158 -21.36 2.20 -9.82
C ALA A 158 -22.00 1.03 -9.06
N SER A 159 -21.51 -0.17 -9.34
CA SER A 159 -21.93 -1.40 -8.68
C SER A 159 -20.71 -2.18 -8.18
N PHE A 160 -20.91 -2.93 -7.11
CA PHE A 160 -19.96 -3.90 -6.59
C PHE A 160 -20.69 -5.22 -6.42
N TYR A 161 -20.09 -6.32 -6.89
CA TYR A 161 -20.73 -7.64 -6.94
C TYR A 161 -20.05 -8.61 -5.96
N PRO A 162 -20.53 -8.70 -4.70
CA PRO A 162 -19.98 -9.60 -3.70
C PRO A 162 -20.49 -11.03 -3.94
N ARG A 163 -19.85 -11.75 -4.87
CA ARG A 163 -20.21 -13.13 -5.24
C ARG A 163 -19.10 -14.11 -4.90
N ALA A 164 -19.42 -15.39 -4.73
CA ALA A 164 -18.43 -16.43 -4.39
C ALA A 164 -17.31 -16.56 -5.44
N ASP A 165 -17.63 -16.53 -6.73
CA ASP A 165 -16.65 -16.55 -7.82
C ASP A 165 -15.75 -15.31 -7.80
N ASN A 166 -16.33 -14.14 -7.57
CA ASN A 166 -15.60 -12.88 -7.42
C ASN A 166 -14.68 -12.87 -6.19
N LEU A 167 -15.10 -13.50 -5.08
CA LEU A 167 -14.27 -13.66 -3.90
C LEU A 167 -13.04 -14.54 -4.20
N VAL A 168 -13.22 -15.66 -4.90
CA VAL A 168 -12.09 -16.50 -5.32
C VAL A 168 -11.12 -15.72 -6.19
N GLN A 169 -11.62 -14.96 -7.17
CA GLN A 169 -10.78 -14.13 -8.04
C GLN A 169 -10.00 -13.04 -7.28
N LEU A 170 -10.51 -12.57 -6.14
CA LEU A 170 -9.78 -11.66 -5.25
C LEU A 170 -8.72 -12.39 -4.43
N LEU A 171 -9.01 -13.59 -3.93
CA LEU A 171 -8.09 -14.36 -3.10
C LEU A 171 -6.91 -14.95 -3.88
N GLU A 172 -7.11 -15.34 -5.14
CA GLU A 172 -6.07 -15.94 -5.99
C GLU A 172 -4.74 -15.16 -6.04
N PRO A 173 -4.72 -13.87 -6.42
CA PRO A 173 -3.47 -13.12 -6.45
C PRO A 173 -2.87 -12.91 -5.05
N LEU A 174 -3.71 -12.78 -4.02
CA LEU A 174 -3.26 -12.57 -2.65
C LEU A 174 -2.58 -13.82 -2.06
N VAL A 175 -3.13 -15.01 -2.35
CA VAL A 175 -2.51 -16.29 -2.00
C VAL A 175 -1.21 -16.49 -2.78
N SER A 176 -1.19 -16.13 -4.05
CA SER A 176 0.04 -16.18 -4.86
C SER A 176 1.14 -15.28 -4.30
N GLU A 177 0.79 -14.04 -3.90
CA GLU A 177 1.72 -13.09 -3.29
C GLU A 177 2.26 -13.60 -1.95
N LEU A 178 1.42 -14.19 -1.11
CA LEU A 178 1.86 -14.85 0.13
C LEU A 178 2.87 -15.97 -0.13
N GLY A 179 2.65 -16.78 -1.17
CA GLY A 179 3.59 -17.81 -1.59
C GLY A 179 4.92 -17.25 -2.09
N ALA A 180 4.88 -16.16 -2.86
CA ALA A 180 6.07 -15.46 -3.35
C ALA A 180 6.90 -14.90 -2.18
N VAL A 181 6.27 -14.16 -1.26
CA VAL A 181 6.90 -13.62 -0.06
C VAL A 181 7.51 -14.74 0.80
N THR A 182 6.78 -15.84 1.02
CA THR A 182 7.29 -16.97 1.80
C THR A 182 8.55 -17.57 1.16
N THR A 183 8.57 -17.70 -0.17
CA THR A 183 9.72 -18.22 -0.91
C THR A 183 10.95 -17.33 -0.76
N VAL A 184 10.76 -16.01 -0.84
CA VAL A 184 11.84 -15.03 -0.65
C VAL A 184 12.38 -15.08 0.77
N LEU A 185 11.50 -15.13 1.78
CA LEU A 185 11.91 -15.25 3.18
C LEU A 185 12.66 -16.56 3.48
N LEU A 186 12.25 -17.68 2.87
CA LEU A 186 12.98 -18.94 3.00
C LEU A 186 14.36 -18.90 2.34
N SER A 187 14.49 -18.12 1.26
CA SER A 187 15.75 -17.95 0.54
C SER A 187 16.81 -17.19 1.36
N ALA A 188 16.41 -16.41 2.38
CA ALA A 188 17.31 -15.76 3.32
C ALA A 188 18.21 -16.73 4.10
N ARG A 189 17.88 -18.03 4.14
CA ARG A 189 18.73 -19.07 4.74
C ARG A 189 19.96 -19.40 3.89
N ASN A 190 19.99 -18.99 2.62
CA ASN A 190 21.09 -19.24 1.72
C ASN A 190 21.79 -17.90 1.36
N PRO A 191 22.96 -17.61 1.96
CA PRO A 191 23.69 -16.36 1.73
C PRO A 191 24.25 -16.22 0.30
N GLU A 192 24.29 -17.30 -0.49
CA GLU A 192 24.65 -17.23 -1.91
C GLU A 192 23.48 -16.72 -2.78
N LYS A 193 22.24 -16.78 -2.27
CA LYS A 193 21.04 -16.36 -2.98
C LYS A 193 20.55 -14.96 -2.57
N VAL A 194 20.70 -14.61 -1.29
CA VAL A 194 20.23 -13.34 -0.73
C VAL A 194 21.33 -12.75 0.13
N GLY A 195 21.76 -11.52 -0.17
CA GLY A 195 22.80 -10.84 0.60
C GLY A 195 22.30 -10.43 1.98
N TRP A 196 23.21 -10.24 2.94
CA TRP A 196 22.85 -9.88 4.32
C TRP A 196 22.03 -8.58 4.41
N MET A 197 22.30 -7.61 3.53
CA MET A 197 21.55 -6.34 3.49
C MET A 197 20.13 -6.54 2.94
N ASP A 198 19.94 -7.46 1.99
CA ASP A 198 18.63 -7.71 1.36
C ASP A 198 17.69 -8.52 2.26
N VAL A 199 18.21 -9.20 3.29
CA VAL A 199 17.39 -10.00 4.21
C VAL A 199 16.38 -9.13 4.95
N ASP A 200 16.81 -7.94 5.40
CA ASP A 200 15.94 -7.02 6.14
C ASP A 200 14.87 -6.45 5.19
N ASP A 201 15.27 -6.00 4.00
CA ASP A 201 14.34 -5.52 2.97
C ASP A 201 13.22 -6.52 2.66
N ASN A 202 13.59 -7.77 2.45
CA ASN A 202 12.63 -8.85 2.19
C ASN A 202 11.68 -9.08 3.38
N PHE A 203 12.20 -8.95 4.61
CA PHE A 203 11.39 -9.05 5.81
C PHE A 203 10.40 -7.89 5.95
N TYR A 204 10.83 -6.65 5.72
CA TYR A 204 9.95 -5.48 5.79
C TYR A 204 8.92 -5.45 4.66
N PHE A 205 9.31 -5.87 3.45
CA PHE A 205 8.38 -6.09 2.35
C PHE A 205 7.29 -7.09 2.73
N ALA A 206 7.67 -8.24 3.30
CA ALA A 206 6.73 -9.25 3.79
C ALA A 206 5.77 -8.68 4.85
N GLN A 207 6.27 -7.84 5.75
CA GLN A 207 5.45 -7.16 6.76
C GLN A 207 4.44 -6.19 6.12
N GLY A 208 4.85 -5.45 5.07
CA GLY A 208 3.96 -4.58 4.30
C GLY A 208 2.85 -5.35 3.61
N VAL A 209 3.18 -6.48 2.99
CA VAL A 209 2.20 -7.40 2.39
C VAL A 209 1.23 -7.90 3.46
N GLY A 210 1.72 -8.40 4.59
CA GLY A 210 0.89 -8.88 5.69
C GLY A 210 -0.03 -7.80 6.28
N TYR A 211 0.48 -6.57 6.40
CA TYR A 211 -0.29 -5.40 6.85
C TYR A 211 -1.47 -5.11 5.92
N ALA A 212 -1.21 -5.00 4.61
CA ALA A 212 -2.25 -4.69 3.64
C ALA A 212 -3.26 -5.84 3.51
N LEU A 213 -2.78 -7.09 3.48
CA LEU A 213 -3.65 -8.27 3.45
C LEU A 213 -4.58 -8.34 4.66
N LEU A 214 -4.10 -8.02 5.86
CA LEU A 214 -4.95 -7.98 7.04
C LEU A 214 -6.10 -6.99 6.86
N GLY A 215 -5.79 -5.77 6.39
CA GLY A 215 -6.79 -4.75 6.11
C GLY A 215 -7.80 -5.21 5.06
N THR A 216 -7.30 -5.66 3.91
CA THR A 216 -8.13 -6.17 2.81
C THR A 216 -9.03 -7.32 3.27
N MET A 217 -8.52 -8.32 3.98
CA MET A 217 -9.32 -9.45 4.47
C MET A 217 -10.40 -9.02 5.48
N GLN A 218 -10.10 -8.08 6.38
CA GLN A 218 -11.10 -7.57 7.31
C GLN A 218 -12.22 -6.82 6.58
N ALA A 219 -11.89 -6.05 5.54
CA ALA A 219 -12.85 -5.31 4.75
C ALA A 219 -13.70 -6.23 3.84
N VAL A 220 -13.05 -7.18 3.17
CA VAL A 220 -13.69 -8.21 2.32
C VAL A 220 -14.65 -9.05 3.15
N ARG A 221 -14.29 -9.44 4.37
CA ARG A 221 -15.18 -10.18 5.28
C ARG A 221 -16.51 -9.45 5.52
N GLN A 222 -16.50 -8.11 5.55
CA GLN A 222 -17.71 -7.32 5.71
C GLN A 222 -18.53 -7.29 4.41
N ASP A 223 -17.92 -6.92 3.28
CA ASP A 223 -18.64 -6.77 2.01
C ASP A 223 -19.12 -8.11 1.42
N PHE A 224 -18.44 -9.21 1.74
CA PHE A 224 -18.81 -10.57 1.34
C PHE A 224 -19.47 -11.35 2.48
N ARG A 225 -19.97 -10.67 3.53
CA ARG A 225 -20.55 -11.33 4.71
C ARG A 225 -21.59 -12.37 4.31
N GLU A 226 -22.54 -12.01 3.45
CA GLU A 226 -23.59 -12.91 2.97
C GLU A 226 -23.01 -14.17 2.33
N VAL A 227 -22.02 -14.02 1.44
CA VAL A 227 -21.34 -15.14 0.76
C VAL A 227 -20.60 -16.06 1.74
N VAL A 228 -19.99 -15.49 2.77
CA VAL A 228 -19.19 -16.25 3.75
C VAL A 228 -20.07 -16.94 4.79
N THR A 229 -21.20 -16.33 5.15
CA THR A 229 -22.16 -16.88 6.12
C THR A 229 -23.18 -17.82 5.51
N ASP A 230 -23.34 -17.83 4.18
CA ASP A 230 -24.24 -18.72 3.46
C ASP A 230 -23.75 -20.17 3.59
N LYS A 231 -24.29 -20.86 4.61
CA LYS A 231 -24.19 -22.29 4.91
C LYS A 231 -25.45 -22.76 5.63
#